data_AF-A0A1V1NQL2-F1
#
_entry.id   AF-A0A1V1NQL2-F1
#
_cell.length_a   1.000
_cell.length_b   1.000
_cell.length_c   1.000
_cell.angle_alpha   90.00
_cell.angle_beta   90.00
_cell.angle_gamma   90.00
#
_symmetry.space_group_name_H-M   'P 1'
#
loop_
_entity.id
_entity.type
_entity.pdbx_description
1 polymer ?
#
loop_
_entity_poly.entity_id
_entity_poly.type
_entity_poly.pdbx_seq_one_letter_code
_entity_poly.pdbx_strand_id
1 'polypeptide(L)'
;MCEAFYKAARGRQTRPEIIEFRKNFHSNIHRLQQSLINQQVNLGDYTYFIINDPKKRMICAAAFEERVLHHAMMNICEPVLESCAIYDSYACRNNKGSHAAIKRAQKYANTYEWFLKLDIRKYFDSIDHEILLKLLARKFKDDKLINLFHTVINTYHVQPG
;
A
#
# COMPACT_ATOMS: atom_id res chain seq x y z
N MET A 1 -9.83 -9.10 9.74
CA MET A 1 -8.55 -9.88 9.76
C MET A 1 -8.55 -11.06 8.79
N CYS A 2 -9.48 -12.02 8.88
CA CYS A 2 -9.48 -13.19 7.99
C CYS A 2 -9.54 -12.83 6.50
N GLU A 3 -10.39 -11.88 6.11
CA GLU A 3 -10.46 -11.39 4.72
C GLU A 3 -9.12 -10.78 4.26
N ALA A 4 -8.43 -10.05 5.15
CA ALA A 4 -7.15 -9.43 4.86
C ALA A 4 -6.07 -10.49 4.55
N PHE A 5 -6.09 -11.63 5.26
CA PHE A 5 -5.22 -12.76 4.93
C PHE A 5 -5.48 -13.28 3.51
N TYR A 6 -6.74 -13.50 3.13
CA TYR A 6 -7.06 -13.99 1.79
C TYR A 6 -6.68 -12.99 0.69
N LYS A 7 -6.78 -11.68 0.97
CA LYS A 7 -6.28 -10.63 0.07
C LYS A 7 -4.75 -10.68 -0.04
N ALA A 8 -4.03 -10.78 1.08
CA ALA A 8 -2.57 -10.86 1.11
C ALA A 8 -2.00 -12.12 0.43
N ALA A 9 -2.71 -13.25 0.52
CA ALA A 9 -2.30 -14.55 -0.03
C ALA A 9 -2.70 -14.75 -1.49
N ARG A 10 -3.52 -13.85 -2.07
CA ARG A 10 -4.09 -14.01 -3.40
C ARG A 10 -2.99 -14.16 -4.47
N GLY A 11 -3.09 -15.22 -5.28
CA GLY A 11 -2.14 -15.53 -6.35
C GLY A 11 -0.77 -16.05 -5.88
N ARG A 12 -0.57 -16.26 -4.57
CA ARG A 12 0.74 -16.66 -3.99
C ARG A 12 0.61 -17.77 -2.93
N GLN A 13 -0.48 -18.53 -2.93
CA GLN A 13 -0.82 -19.46 -1.86
C GLN A 13 0.23 -20.56 -1.60
N THR A 14 1.08 -20.87 -2.58
CA THR A 14 2.12 -21.89 -2.51
C THR A 14 3.43 -21.41 -1.89
N ARG A 15 3.55 -20.12 -1.53
CA ARG A 15 4.80 -19.62 -0.94
C ARG A 15 4.98 -20.11 0.50
N PRO A 16 6.20 -20.49 0.93
CA PRO A 16 6.45 -21.06 2.26
C PRO A 16 5.93 -20.20 3.40
N GLU A 17 6.10 -18.87 3.32
CA GLU A 17 5.66 -17.95 4.38
C GLU A 17 4.13 -17.93 4.55
N ILE A 18 3.39 -18.20 3.47
CA ILE A 18 1.92 -18.25 3.48
C ILE A 18 1.45 -19.60 4.02
N ILE A 19 2.10 -20.69 3.60
CA ILE A 19 1.81 -22.03 4.09
C ILE A 19 2.04 -22.09 5.60
N GLU A 20 3.16 -21.56 6.09
CA GLU A 20 3.50 -21.57 7.51
C GLU A 20 2.51 -20.72 8.32
N PHE A 21 2.17 -19.51 7.84
CA PHE A 21 1.14 -18.69 8.48
C PHE A 21 -0.20 -19.43 8.57
N ARG A 22 -0.56 -20.18 7.52
CA ARG A 22 -1.82 -20.92 7.44
C ARG A 22 -1.86 -22.14 8.37
N LYS A 23 -0.72 -22.82 8.63
CA LYS A 23 -0.67 -23.94 9.59
C LYS A 23 -1.17 -23.51 10.98
N ASN A 24 -0.77 -22.32 11.42
CA ASN A 24 -1.16 -21.74 12.71
C ASN A 24 -2.15 -20.57 12.56
N PHE A 25 -3.08 -20.68 11.60
CA PHE A 25 -3.92 -19.56 11.16
C PHE A 25 -4.64 -18.83 12.29
N HIS A 26 -5.39 -19.55 13.14
CA HIS A 26 -6.16 -18.94 14.22
C HIS A 26 -5.28 -18.21 15.23
N SER A 27 -4.17 -18.84 15.63
CA SER A 27 -3.20 -18.25 16.57
C SER A 27 -2.57 -16.99 15.98
N ASN A 28 -2.13 -17.04 14.73
CA ASN A 28 -1.52 -15.89 14.05
C ASN A 28 -2.50 -14.72 13.88
N ILE A 29 -3.74 -14.99 13.47
CA ILE A 29 -4.77 -13.95 13.34
C ILE A 29 -5.11 -13.34 14.70
N HIS A 30 -5.25 -14.17 15.75
CA HIS A 30 -5.53 -13.69 17.09
C HIS A 30 -4.38 -12.83 17.62
N ARG A 31 -3.12 -13.28 17.46
CA ARG A 31 -1.93 -12.51 17.84
C ARG A 31 -1.86 -11.16 17.13
N LEU A 32 -2.11 -11.12 15.82
CA LEU A 32 -2.12 -9.87 15.05
C LEU A 32 -3.28 -8.94 15.45
N GLN A 33 -4.42 -9.50 15.89
CA GLN A 33 -5.51 -8.71 16.43
C GLN A 33 -5.15 -8.11 17.79
N GLN A 34 -4.53 -8.89 18.69
CA GLN A 34 -4.09 -8.39 19.99
C GLN A 34 -3.02 -7.31 19.86
N SER A 35 -2.06 -7.47 18.94
CA SER A 35 -1.03 -6.45 18.69
C SER A 35 -1.64 -5.13 18.20
N LEU A 36 -2.66 -5.19 17.34
CA LEU A 36 -3.43 -4.02 16.91
C LEU A 36 -4.18 -3.34 18.06
N ILE A 37 -4.89 -4.12 18.88
CA ILE A 37 -5.65 -3.60 20.03
C ILE A 37 -4.71 -2.90 21.03
N ASN A 38 -3.56 -3.51 21.28
CA ASN A 38 -2.55 -3.02 22.22
C ASN A 38 -1.62 -1.94 21.63
N GLN A 39 -1.75 -1.63 20.34
CA GLN A 39 -0.85 -0.72 19.60
C GLN A 39 0.63 -1.13 19.66
N GLN A 40 0.90 -2.44 19.73
CA GLN A 40 2.24 -3.02 19.79
C GLN A 40 2.47 -3.91 18.56
N VAL A 41 2.40 -3.29 17.39
CA VAL A 41 2.58 -3.99 16.12
C VAL A 41 4.08 -4.08 15.83
N ASN A 42 4.58 -5.30 15.63
CA ASN A 42 5.93 -5.49 15.13
C ASN A 42 5.97 -5.20 13.62
N LEU A 43 6.76 -4.20 13.21
CA LEU A 43 6.91 -3.75 11.84
C LEU A 43 8.38 -3.50 11.54
N GLY A 44 8.78 -3.68 10.28
CA GLY A 44 10.14 -3.38 9.80
C GLY A 44 10.91 -4.58 9.28
N ASP A 45 10.28 -5.77 9.27
CA ASP A 45 10.91 -7.00 8.76
C ASP A 45 10.83 -7.04 7.23
N TYR A 46 11.61 -6.15 6.59
CA TYR A 46 11.65 -6.00 5.13
C TYR A 46 12.75 -6.85 4.50
N THR A 47 12.39 -7.53 3.42
CA THR A 47 13.36 -8.13 2.50
C THR A 47 13.60 -7.22 1.31
N TYR A 48 14.87 -6.88 1.08
CA TYR A 48 15.29 -6.04 -0.04
C TYR A 48 15.83 -6.90 -1.18
N PHE A 49 15.39 -6.64 -2.40
CA PHE A 49 15.95 -7.26 -3.61
C PHE A 49 15.82 -6.31 -4.81
N ILE A 50 16.69 -6.48 -5.79
CA ILE A 50 16.68 -5.64 -7.00
C ILE A 50 15.90 -6.35 -8.09
N ILE A 51 14.97 -5.63 -8.72
CA ILE A 51 14.34 -6.05 -9.98
C ILE A 51 14.77 -5.12 -11.11
N ASN A 52 14.79 -5.67 -12.32
CA ASN A 52 15.15 -4.94 -13.53
C ASN A 52 13.97 -4.98 -14.52
N ASP A 53 13.01 -4.05 -14.39
CA ASP A 53 11.97 -3.90 -15.43
C ASP A 53 11.24 -2.54 -15.37
N PRO A 54 11.34 -1.66 -16.40
CA PRO A 54 12.39 -1.54 -17.42
C PRO A 54 13.69 -0.87 -16.89
N LYS A 55 13.73 -0.52 -15.60
CA LYS A 55 14.86 0.13 -14.91
C LYS A 55 15.16 -0.62 -13.62
N LYS A 56 16.41 -0.55 -13.13
CA LYS A 56 16.80 -1.10 -11.82
C LYS A 56 15.94 -0.44 -10.73
N ARG A 57 15.26 -1.26 -9.92
CA ARG A 57 14.48 -0.82 -8.75
C ARG A 57 14.80 -1.72 -7.59
N MET A 58 15.18 -1.11 -6.46
CA MET A 58 15.22 -1.80 -5.18
C MET A 58 13.79 -1.97 -4.69
N ILE A 59 13.38 -3.21 -4.47
CA ILE A 59 12.06 -3.56 -3.93
C ILE A 59 12.23 -3.85 -2.46
N CYS A 60 11.40 -3.18 -1.66
CA CYS A 60 11.23 -3.42 -0.24
C CYS A 60 9.96 -4.27 -0.06
N ALA A 61 10.12 -5.55 0.26
CA ALA A 61 8.99 -6.46 0.46
C ALA A 61 8.76 -6.73 1.94
N ALA A 62 7.58 -6.35 2.42
CA ALA A 62 7.13 -6.62 3.78
C ALA A 62 6.94 -8.13 4.02
N ALA A 63 7.25 -8.57 5.25
CA ALA A 63 6.91 -9.89 5.74
C ALA A 63 5.42 -10.21 5.52
N PHE A 64 5.07 -11.49 5.39
CA PHE A 64 3.69 -11.87 5.04
C PHE A 64 2.68 -11.38 6.08
N GLU A 65 3.03 -11.46 7.37
CA GLU A 65 2.17 -10.97 8.44
C GLU A 65 1.90 -9.46 8.36
N GLU A 66 2.93 -8.66 8.09
CA GLU A 66 2.76 -7.22 7.85
C GLU A 66 1.88 -6.95 6.61
N ARG A 67 1.98 -7.78 5.56
CA ARG A 67 1.05 -7.66 4.41
C ARG A 67 -0.39 -7.93 4.81
N VAL A 68 -0.65 -8.92 5.68
CA VAL A 68 -1.99 -9.16 6.24
C VAL A 68 -2.48 -7.93 6.99
N LEU A 69 -1.61 -7.30 7.79
CA LEU A 69 -1.92 -6.06 8.50
C LEU A 69 -2.26 -4.91 7.54
N HIS A 70 -1.41 -4.65 6.54
CA HIS A 70 -1.64 -3.58 5.56
C HIS A 70 -2.98 -3.76 4.83
N HIS A 71 -3.32 -5.01 4.46
CA HIS A 71 -4.64 -5.29 3.89
C HIS A 71 -5.78 -5.06 4.89
N ALA A 72 -5.59 -5.37 6.17
CA ALA A 72 -6.60 -5.10 7.19
C ALA A 72 -6.84 -3.60 7.37
N MET A 73 -5.78 -2.79 7.35
CA MET A 73 -5.88 -1.33 7.35
C MET A 73 -6.61 -0.83 6.11
N MET A 74 -6.22 -1.29 4.92
CA MET A 74 -6.81 -0.82 3.67
C MET A 74 -8.27 -1.24 3.51
N ASN A 75 -8.71 -2.37 4.06
CA ASN A 75 -10.13 -2.72 4.07
C ASN A 75 -11.01 -1.65 4.74
N ILE A 76 -10.46 -0.88 5.69
CA ILE A 76 -11.16 0.21 6.39
C ILE A 76 -10.89 1.56 5.71
N CYS A 77 -9.65 1.79 5.28
CA CYS A 77 -9.21 3.09 4.77
C CYS A 77 -9.58 3.33 3.31
N GLU A 78 -9.63 2.28 2.49
CA GLU A 78 -9.83 2.36 1.04
C GLU A 78 -11.13 3.10 0.66
N PRO A 79 -12.31 2.88 1.29
CA PRO A 79 -13.53 3.62 0.94
C PRO A 79 -13.40 5.13 1.14
N VAL A 80 -12.73 5.56 2.22
CA VAL A 80 -12.50 6.99 2.50
C VAL A 80 -11.54 7.59 1.49
N LEU A 81 -10.45 6.90 1.18
CA LEU A 81 -9.45 7.35 0.20
C LEU A 81 -10.04 7.42 -1.21
N GLU A 82 -10.84 6.42 -1.60
CA GLU A 82 -11.50 6.34 -2.90
C GLU A 82 -12.52 7.48 -3.08
N SER A 83 -13.25 7.84 -2.03
CA SER A 83 -14.20 8.97 -2.06
C SER A 83 -13.51 10.33 -2.30
N CYS A 84 -12.24 10.45 -1.94
CA CYS A 84 -11.44 11.66 -2.12
C CYS A 84 -10.64 11.67 -3.43
N ALA A 85 -10.56 10.54 -4.13
CA ALA A 85 -9.70 10.40 -5.29
C ALA A 85 -10.31 11.05 -6.53
N ILE A 86 -9.49 11.78 -7.29
CA ILE A 86 -9.91 12.34 -8.57
C ILE A 86 -10.30 11.22 -9.55
N TYR A 87 -11.26 11.49 -10.43
CA TYR A 87 -11.76 10.49 -11.37
C TYR A 87 -10.68 9.96 -12.31
N ASP A 88 -9.80 10.84 -12.81
CA ASP A 88 -8.76 10.52 -13.80
C ASP A 88 -7.47 9.95 -13.16
N SER A 89 -7.54 9.45 -11.92
CA SER A 89 -6.49 8.61 -11.32
C SER A 89 -6.81 7.13 -11.54
N TYR A 90 -5.88 6.38 -12.15
CA TYR A 90 -6.15 5.02 -12.63
C TYR A 90 -5.31 3.91 -12.00
N ALA A 91 -4.21 4.25 -11.32
CA ALA A 91 -3.31 3.25 -10.74
C ALA A 91 -3.87 2.69 -9.42
N CYS A 92 -3.65 1.39 -9.18
CA CYS A 92 -3.93 0.73 -7.90
C CYS A 92 -5.37 0.88 -7.36
N ARG A 93 -6.37 1.01 -8.24
CA ARG A 93 -7.78 1.20 -7.88
C ARG A 93 -8.66 0.14 -8.54
N ASN A 94 -9.70 -0.29 -7.84
CA ASN A 94 -10.67 -1.24 -8.36
C ASN A 94 -11.42 -0.64 -9.56
N ASN A 95 -11.68 -1.44 -10.59
CA ASN A 95 -12.34 -1.02 -11.84
C ASN A 95 -11.62 0.11 -12.61
N LYS A 96 -10.38 0.43 -12.21
CA LYS A 96 -9.44 1.29 -12.93
C LYS A 96 -8.29 0.42 -13.46
N GLY A 97 -7.47 0.99 -14.34
CA GLY A 97 -6.31 0.30 -14.89
C GLY A 97 -5.81 0.94 -16.18
N SER A 98 -4.74 0.36 -16.73
CA SER A 98 -4.04 0.91 -17.90
C SER A 98 -4.95 1.08 -19.12
N HIS A 99 -5.83 0.11 -19.40
CA HIS A 99 -6.77 0.21 -20.53
C HIS A 99 -7.76 1.37 -20.37
N ALA A 100 -8.29 1.58 -19.16
CA ALA A 100 -9.20 2.69 -18.88
C ALA A 100 -8.47 4.04 -19.00
N ALA A 101 -7.23 4.12 -18.51
CA ALA A 101 -6.38 5.30 -18.63
C ALA A 101 -6.08 5.65 -20.09
N ILE A 102 -5.70 4.66 -20.91
CA ILE A 102 -5.39 4.85 -22.34
C ILE A 102 -6.64 5.32 -23.08
N LYS A 103 -7.80 4.69 -22.86
CA LYS A 103 -9.06 5.10 -23.50
C LYS A 103 -9.42 6.56 -23.15
N ARG A 104 -9.19 6.97 -21.90
CA ARG A 104 -9.40 8.35 -21.47
C ARG A 104 -8.42 9.32 -22.15
N ALA A 105 -7.14 8.95 -22.19
CA ALA A 105 -6.10 9.75 -22.83
C ALA A 105 -6.35 9.92 -24.34
N GLN A 106 -6.78 8.87 -25.04
CA GLN A 106 -7.15 8.94 -26.46
C GLN A 106 -8.30 9.93 -26.72
N LYS A 107 -9.33 9.93 -25.87
CA LYS A 107 -10.41 10.91 -25.97
C LYS A 107 -9.88 12.35 -25.87
N TYR A 108 -8.94 12.59 -24.96
CA TYR A 108 -8.34 13.91 -24.81
C TYR A 108 -7.41 14.29 -25.96
N ALA A 109 -6.59 13.36 -26.44
CA ALA A 109 -5.72 13.58 -27.59
C ALA A 109 -6.49 13.88 -28.89
N ASN A 110 -7.70 13.35 -29.04
CA ASN A 110 -8.58 13.68 -30.17
C ASN A 110 -9.28 15.05 -30.02
N THR A 111 -9.27 15.63 -28.82
CA THR A 111 -9.96 16.91 -28.51
C THR A 111 -8.99 18.07 -28.44
N TYR A 112 -7.77 17.82 -27.97
CA TYR A 112 -6.75 18.83 -27.70
C TYR A 112 -5.47 18.47 -28.44
N GLU A 113 -4.85 19.48 -29.06
CA GLU A 113 -3.63 19.32 -29.87
C GLU A 113 -2.36 19.17 -29.02
N TRP A 114 -2.37 19.71 -27.80
CA TRP A 114 -1.19 19.79 -26.94
C TRP A 114 -1.39 19.03 -25.63
N PHE A 115 -0.33 18.40 -25.14
CA PHE A 115 -0.31 17.71 -23.85
C PHE A 115 0.98 17.97 -23.10
N LEU A 116 0.88 17.99 -21.76
CA LEU A 116 2.02 18.10 -20.86
C LEU A 116 2.33 16.72 -20.26
N LYS A 117 3.56 16.25 -20.47
CA LYS A 117 4.06 15.01 -19.87
C LYS A 117 4.87 15.35 -18.62
N LEU A 118 4.46 14.80 -17.47
CA LEU A 118 5.15 14.95 -16.18
C LEU A 118 5.48 13.56 -15.61
N ASP A 119 6.63 13.45 -14.95
CA ASP A 119 7.05 12.27 -14.18
C ASP A 119 7.79 12.70 -12.92
N ILE A 120 7.58 11.98 -11.81
CA ILE A 120 8.23 12.26 -10.53
C ILE A 120 9.34 11.25 -10.33
N ARG A 121 10.58 11.75 -10.20
CA ARG A 121 11.76 10.91 -9.96
C ARG A 121 11.68 10.29 -8.56
N LYS A 122 11.87 8.96 -8.50
CA LYS A 122 11.85 8.18 -7.24
C LYS A 122 10.62 8.50 -6.37
N TYR A 123 9.43 8.51 -6.98
CA TYR A 123 8.18 8.93 -6.33
C TYR A 123 8.06 8.52 -4.86
N PHE A 124 8.15 7.23 -4.52
CA PHE A 124 8.02 6.74 -3.14
C PHE A 124 9.10 7.26 -2.19
N ASP A 125 10.35 7.34 -2.65
CA ASP A 125 11.48 7.85 -1.84
C ASP A 125 11.39 9.37 -1.65
N SER A 126 10.66 10.07 -2.51
CA SER A 126 10.49 11.52 -2.48
C SER A 126 9.30 12.01 -1.65
N ILE A 127 8.51 11.10 -1.07
CA ILE A 127 7.35 11.47 -0.26
C ILE A 127 7.82 12.03 1.08
N ASP A 128 7.45 13.27 1.37
CA ASP A 128 7.62 13.85 2.71
C ASP A 128 6.63 13.21 3.68
N HIS A 129 7.16 12.48 4.66
CA HIS A 129 6.37 11.73 5.64
C HIS A 129 5.52 12.67 6.52
N GLU A 130 6.03 13.84 6.90
CA GLU A 130 5.31 14.81 7.73
C GLU A 130 4.10 15.38 6.99
N ILE A 131 4.27 15.70 5.71
CA ILE A 131 3.17 16.18 4.85
C ILE A 131 2.14 15.05 4.67
N LEU A 132 2.58 13.82 4.36
CA LEU A 132 1.70 12.67 4.18
C LEU A 132 0.84 12.42 5.44
N LEU A 133 1.47 12.39 6.61
CA LEU A 133 0.80 12.14 7.89
C LEU A 133 -0.22 13.24 8.21
N LYS A 134 0.12 14.52 7.96
CA LYS A 134 -0.84 15.64 8.08
C LYS A 134 -2.04 15.48 7.15
N LEU A 135 -1.84 15.01 5.91
CA LEU A 135 -2.93 14.76 4.98
C LEU A 135 -3.83 13.61 5.45
N LEU A 136 -3.24 12.54 6.00
CA LEU A 136 -3.99 11.41 6.56
C LEU A 136 -4.80 11.84 7.80
N ALA A 137 -4.22 12.60 8.73
CA ALA A 137 -4.92 13.11 9.92
C ALA A 137 -6.06 14.10 9.60
N ARG A 138 -6.06 14.71 8.40
CA ARG A 138 -7.22 15.48 7.92
C ARG A 138 -8.40 14.58 7.55
N LYS A 139 -8.13 13.37 7.05
CA LYS A 139 -9.14 12.43 6.54
C LYS A 139 -9.62 11.41 7.59
N PHE A 140 -8.73 10.95 8.44
CA PHE A 140 -9.02 10.01 9.52
C PHE A 140 -8.96 10.74 10.87
N LYS A 141 -9.84 10.39 11.80
CA LYS A 141 -9.95 11.02 13.14
C LYS A 141 -9.74 10.06 14.30
N ASP A 142 -9.55 8.78 14.01
CA ASP A 142 -9.22 7.79 15.02
C ASP A 142 -7.73 7.88 15.36
N ASP A 143 -7.41 8.23 16.60
CA ASP A 143 -6.03 8.43 17.06
C ASP A 143 -5.20 7.14 16.98
N LYS A 144 -5.81 5.96 17.21
CA LYS A 144 -5.11 4.67 17.12
C LYS A 144 -4.74 4.37 15.68
N LEU A 145 -5.63 4.65 14.73
CA LEU A 145 -5.36 4.50 13.30
C LEU A 145 -4.29 5.49 12.83
N ILE A 146 -4.33 6.73 13.29
CA ILE A 146 -3.30 7.74 12.99
C ILE A 146 -1.94 7.26 13.52
N ASN A 147 -1.87 6.80 14.77
CA ASN A 147 -0.63 6.25 15.34
C ASN A 147 -0.13 5.03 14.56
N LEU A 148 -1.04 4.18 14.07
CA LEU A 148 -0.69 3.06 13.22
C LEU A 148 -0.09 3.52 11.88
N PHE A 149 -0.64 4.56 11.25
CA PHE A 149 -0.03 5.18 10.06
C PHE A 149 1.37 5.70 10.35
N HIS A 150 1.57 6.41 11.47
CA HIS A 150 2.89 6.86 11.90
C HIS A 150 3.87 5.69 12.02
N THR A 151 3.47 4.61 12.69
CA THR A 151 4.32 3.44 12.89
C THR A 151 4.69 2.78 11.57
N VAL A 152 3.73 2.58 10.65
CA VAL A 152 3.97 1.97 9.32
C VAL A 152 4.80 2.84 8.40
N ILE A 153 4.64 4.16 8.44
CA ILE A 153 5.38 5.07 7.55
C ILE A 153 6.83 5.24 8.03
N ASN A 154 7.04 5.28 9.35
CA ASN A 154 8.36 5.45 9.93
C ASN A 154 9.25 4.20 9.85
N THR A 155 8.71 3.04 9.52
CA THR A 155 9.55 1.83 9.33
C THR A 155 10.34 1.88 8.01
N TYR A 156 9.94 2.73 7.06
CA TYR A 156 10.65 2.91 5.80
C TYR A 156 11.57 4.13 5.87
N HIS A 157 12.87 3.89 5.73
CA HIS A 157 13.87 4.94 5.59
C HIS A 157 14.73 4.68 4.36
N VAL A 158 14.90 5.71 3.55
CA VAL A 158 15.88 5.72 2.45
C VAL A 158 17.01 6.62 2.91
N GLN A 159 18.25 6.10 2.94
CA GLN A 159 19.40 6.98 3.11
C GLN A 159 19.43 7.98 1.94
N PRO A 160 19.64 9.29 2.20
CA PRO A 160 19.91 10.23 1.13
C PRO A 160 21.11 9.73 0.32
N GLY A 161 20.92 9.59 -0.99
CA GLY A 161 22.01 9.34 -1.93
C GLY A 161 22.57 10.64 -2.48
#